data_AF-A0A813FGT0-F1
#
_entry.id   AF-A0A813FGT0-F1
#
_cell.length_a   1.000
_cell.length_b   1.000
_cell.length_c   1.000
_cell.angle_alpha   90.00
_cell.angle_beta   90.00
_cell.angle_gamma   90.00
#
_symmetry.space_group_name_H-M   'P 1'
#
loop_
_entity.id
_entity.type
_entity.pdbx_description
1 polymer ?
#
loop_
_entity_poly.entity_id
_entity_poly.type
_entity_poly.pdbx_seq_one_letter_code
_entity_poly.pdbx_strand_id
1 'polypeptide(L)'
;LVLFGSRKATLLVRGFSDLLVPPAPSNMKRGRAGKMCKLRMAMGLNVCSLMNCADNSGAKNLYIIAVIGIGGRLNKLPKASPGDMVLCSVKKGKPELRKKVLKGVVVRQKKAWRRREGVFVYFEDNAGVIVNDKGEMKGSAIQGPVAKECAELWPKIASCAPAIC
;
A
#
# COMPACT_ATOMS: atom_id res chain seq x y z
N LEU A 1 -41.68 -62.62 -5.59
CA LEU A 1 -42.16 -62.58 -6.98
C LEU A 1 -42.32 -61.11 -7.37
N VAL A 2 -41.84 -60.75 -8.56
CA VAL A 2 -41.17 -59.48 -8.93
C VAL A 2 -41.96 -58.18 -8.63
N LEU A 3 -41.29 -57.24 -7.95
CA LEU A 3 -41.72 -55.87 -7.65
C LEU A 3 -41.35 -54.90 -8.79
N PHE A 4 -42.25 -53.95 -9.01
CA PHE A 4 -42.27 -52.88 -10.00
C PHE A 4 -40.97 -52.07 -10.11
N GLY A 5 -40.66 -51.68 -11.35
CA GLY A 5 -39.57 -50.77 -11.67
C GLY A 5 -39.81 -49.35 -11.14
N SER A 6 -38.72 -48.70 -10.71
CA SER A 6 -38.63 -47.25 -10.73
C SER A 6 -37.16 -46.81 -10.74
N ARG A 7 -36.94 -45.67 -11.39
CA ARG A 7 -35.68 -45.13 -11.87
C ARG A 7 -34.74 -44.84 -10.69
N LYS A 8 -33.50 -45.35 -10.75
CA LYS A 8 -32.44 -45.02 -9.79
C LYS A 8 -32.06 -43.54 -9.96
N ALA A 9 -32.51 -42.69 -9.04
CA ALA A 9 -31.92 -41.37 -8.80
C ALA A 9 -30.65 -41.56 -7.96
N THR A 10 -29.48 -41.51 -8.61
CA THR A 10 -28.21 -41.49 -7.91
C THR A 10 -27.99 -40.08 -7.36
N LEU A 11 -28.31 -39.88 -6.08
CA LEU A 11 -27.88 -38.73 -5.28
C LEU A 11 -26.35 -38.76 -5.18
N LEU A 12 -25.69 -38.09 -6.12
CA LEU A 12 -24.28 -37.79 -6.05
C LEU A 12 -24.09 -36.78 -4.92
N VAL A 13 -23.62 -37.29 -3.78
CA VAL A 13 -23.09 -36.50 -2.66
C VAL A 13 -21.96 -35.64 -3.22
N ARG A 14 -22.28 -34.41 -3.63
CA ARG A 14 -21.28 -33.42 -4.00
C ARG A 14 -20.54 -33.05 -2.73
N GLY A 15 -19.28 -33.47 -2.68
CA GLY A 15 -18.37 -33.28 -1.57
C GLY A 15 -18.34 -31.83 -1.13
N PHE A 16 -18.45 -31.67 0.18
CA PHE A 16 -18.24 -30.44 0.95
C PHE A 16 -16.80 -29.89 0.84
N SER A 17 -15.96 -30.50 -0.01
CA SER A 17 -14.55 -30.19 -0.23
C SER A 17 -14.31 -29.01 -1.19
N ASP A 18 -15.29 -28.65 -2.00
CA ASP A 18 -15.09 -27.68 -3.09
C ASP A 18 -15.29 -26.21 -2.65
N LEU A 19 -15.70 -25.97 -1.39
CA LEU A 19 -15.90 -24.63 -0.83
C LEU A 19 -14.67 -24.05 -0.11
N LEU A 20 -13.58 -24.81 0.01
CA LEU A 20 -12.36 -24.40 0.73
C LEU A 20 -11.13 -24.16 -0.17
N VAL A 21 -11.30 -24.17 -1.49
CA VAL A 21 -10.20 -23.84 -2.41
C VAL A 21 -10.22 -22.33 -2.68
N PRO A 22 -9.28 -21.53 -2.13
CA PRO A 22 -9.16 -20.15 -2.55
C PRO A 22 -8.84 -20.12 -4.06
N PRO A 23 -9.47 -19.24 -4.86
CA PRO A 23 -9.13 -19.13 -6.26
C PRO A 23 -7.63 -18.81 -6.40
N ALA A 24 -6.96 -19.55 -7.28
CA ALA A 24 -5.54 -19.33 -7.59
C ALA A 24 -5.28 -17.85 -7.86
N PRO A 25 -4.14 -17.28 -7.40
CA PRO A 25 -3.86 -15.88 -7.64
C PRO A 25 -3.85 -15.63 -9.14
N SER A 26 -4.79 -14.80 -9.61
CA SER A 26 -4.79 -14.34 -10.98
C SER A 26 -3.40 -13.76 -11.25
N ASN A 27 -2.73 -14.33 -12.24
CA ASN A 27 -1.41 -13.92 -12.66
C ASN A 27 -1.56 -12.53 -13.31
N MET A 28 -1.72 -11.51 -12.47
CA MET A 28 -1.67 -10.12 -12.89
C MET A 28 -0.27 -9.94 -13.42
N LYS A 29 -0.16 -9.89 -14.75
CA LYS A 29 0.96 -9.28 -15.44
C LYS A 29 1.12 -7.91 -14.80
N ARG A 30 2.00 -7.83 -13.80
CA ARG A 30 2.42 -6.60 -13.16
C ARG A 30 2.90 -5.77 -14.34
N GLY A 31 2.11 -4.75 -14.72
CA GLY A 31 2.56 -3.79 -15.71
C GLY A 31 3.97 -3.40 -15.29
N ARG A 32 4.93 -3.58 -16.20
CA ARG A 32 6.27 -3.03 -16.08
C ARG A 32 6.13 -1.50 -16.13
N ALA A 33 5.49 -0.92 -15.13
CA ALA A 33 5.74 0.46 -14.78
C ALA A 33 7.18 0.45 -14.30
N GLY A 34 8.07 1.01 -15.14
CA GLY A 34 9.51 1.01 -14.88
C GLY A 34 9.75 1.43 -13.44
N LYS A 35 10.21 0.50 -12.61
CA LYS A 35 10.76 0.85 -11.31
C LYS A 35 12.03 1.63 -11.62
N MET A 36 11.92 2.94 -11.72
CA MET A 36 13.07 3.81 -11.52
C MET A 36 13.73 3.34 -10.23
N CYS A 37 15.03 3.06 -10.28
CA CYS A 37 15.77 2.53 -9.14
C CYS A 37 15.81 3.60 -8.05
N LYS A 38 14.91 3.47 -7.06
CA LYS A 38 14.90 4.30 -5.88
C LYS A 38 16.27 4.25 -5.20
N LEU A 39 16.80 5.43 -4.88
CA LEU A 39 18.03 5.56 -4.10
C LEU A 39 17.86 4.97 -2.71
N ARG A 40 18.90 4.31 -2.20
CA ARG A 40 18.91 3.80 -0.84
C ARG A 40 19.04 4.96 0.15
N MET A 41 17.93 5.27 0.82
CA MET A 41 17.85 6.34 1.82
C MET A 41 17.74 5.77 3.23
N ALA A 42 17.91 6.64 4.24
CA ALA A 42 17.61 6.29 5.61
C ALA A 42 16.10 6.01 5.77
N MET A 43 15.75 4.82 6.25
CA MET A 43 14.36 4.44 6.50
C MET A 43 13.94 4.94 7.88
N GLY A 44 12.99 5.86 7.93
CA GLY A 44 12.52 6.49 9.17
C GLY A 44 11.22 5.92 9.73
N LEU A 45 10.45 5.19 8.92
CA LEU A 45 9.10 4.74 9.29
C LEU A 45 9.04 3.24 9.45
N ASN A 46 9.01 2.76 10.69
CA ASN A 46 8.85 1.33 10.95
C ASN A 46 7.39 0.89 10.71
N VAL A 47 7.17 -0.42 10.55
CA VAL A 47 5.84 -0.99 10.78
C VAL A 47 5.31 -0.60 12.15
N CYS A 48 3.99 -0.52 12.28
CA CYS A 48 3.28 -0.04 13.46
C CYS A 48 3.42 1.47 13.76
N SER A 49 4.09 2.24 12.89
CA SER A 49 4.12 3.70 13.04
C SER A 49 2.84 4.37 12.52
N LEU A 50 2.51 5.50 13.13
CA LEU A 50 1.45 6.41 12.69
C LEU A 50 2.07 7.56 11.91
N MET A 51 1.50 7.86 10.74
CA MET A 51 1.84 9.01 9.93
C MET A 51 0.57 9.80 9.57
N ASN A 52 0.74 11.07 9.23
CA ASN A 52 -0.36 11.93 8.78
C ASN A 52 -0.78 11.53 7.37
N CYS A 53 -2.07 11.73 7.06
CA CYS A 53 -2.54 11.65 5.68
C CYS A 53 -2.38 13.03 5.04
N ALA A 54 -1.69 13.10 3.92
CA ALA A 54 -1.48 14.33 3.17
C ALA A 54 -2.51 14.52 2.03
N ASP A 55 -3.52 13.66 1.92
CA ASP A 55 -4.54 13.76 0.86
C ASP A 55 -5.89 14.25 1.39
N ASN A 56 -6.73 14.72 0.47
CA ASN A 56 -8.11 15.12 0.75
C ASN A 56 -9.10 13.93 0.73
N SER A 57 -8.64 12.67 0.83
CA SER A 57 -9.51 11.49 0.80
C SER A 57 -10.48 11.41 2.01
N GLY A 58 -10.12 12.11 3.09
CA GLY A 58 -10.86 12.12 4.36
C GLY A 58 -10.25 11.20 5.43
N ALA A 59 -9.09 10.61 5.17
CA ALA A 59 -8.24 10.03 6.21
C ALA A 59 -7.44 11.15 6.91
N LYS A 60 -7.24 11.04 8.23
CA LYS A 60 -6.38 11.95 9.01
C LYS A 60 -5.07 11.27 9.39
N ASN A 61 -5.16 10.03 9.88
CA ASN A 61 -3.99 9.27 10.34
C ASN A 61 -3.94 7.91 9.65
N LEU A 62 -2.77 7.59 9.11
CA LEU A 62 -2.43 6.32 8.48
C LEU A 62 -1.55 5.51 9.42
N TYR A 63 -1.90 4.26 9.63
CA TYR A 63 -1.13 3.29 10.41
C TYR A 63 -0.47 2.29 9.48
N ILE A 64 0.86 2.20 9.52
CA ILE A 64 1.63 1.31 8.65
C ILE A 64 1.55 -0.12 9.19
N ILE A 65 1.08 -1.04 8.35
CA ILE A 65 0.99 -2.46 8.66
C ILE A 65 2.22 -3.18 8.10
N ALA A 66 2.53 -2.95 6.84
CA ALA A 66 3.65 -3.60 6.15
C ALA A 66 4.22 -2.70 5.06
N VAL A 67 5.46 -2.97 4.64
CA VAL A 67 6.14 -2.25 3.56
C VAL A 67 6.32 -3.21 2.39
N ILE A 68 5.92 -2.78 1.20
CA ILE A 68 5.91 -3.64 0.01
C ILE A 68 7.33 -3.73 -0.57
N GLY A 69 7.76 -4.94 -0.90
CA GLY A 69 9.05 -5.18 -1.56
C GLY A 69 10.25 -5.27 -0.61
N ILE A 70 10.01 -5.38 0.70
CA ILE A 70 11.07 -5.63 1.69
C ILE A 70 11.10 -7.12 2.04
N GLY A 71 12.29 -7.72 1.96
CA GLY A 71 12.52 -9.09 2.40
C GLY A 71 12.49 -9.22 3.93
N GLY A 72 12.01 -10.36 4.42
CA GLY A 72 12.02 -10.70 5.83
C GLY A 72 13.44 -10.99 6.34
N ARG A 73 13.75 -10.57 7.57
CA ARG A 73 14.95 -10.97 8.30
C ARG A 73 14.59 -11.14 9.78
N LEU A 74 15.16 -12.16 10.42
CA LEU A 74 14.92 -12.44 11.84
C LEU A 74 15.17 -11.18 12.69
N ASN A 75 14.22 -10.86 13.57
CA ASN A 75 14.24 -9.70 14.48
C ASN A 75 14.36 -8.32 13.79
N LYS A 76 14.14 -8.23 12.48
CA LYS A 76 14.16 -6.96 11.74
C LYS A 76 12.74 -6.52 11.39
N LEU A 77 12.32 -5.40 11.96
CA LEU A 77 11.10 -4.73 11.55
C LEU A 77 11.26 -4.13 10.14
N PRO A 78 10.32 -4.36 9.22
CA PRO A 78 10.29 -3.66 7.94
C PRO A 78 10.16 -2.15 8.18
N LYS A 79 10.84 -1.36 7.35
CA LYS A 79 10.86 0.11 7.45
C LYS A 79 10.69 0.74 6.08
N ALA A 80 10.01 1.87 6.03
CA ALA A 80 9.77 2.65 4.82
C ALA A 80 10.58 3.94 4.83
N SER A 81 10.77 4.47 3.62
CA SER A 81 11.39 5.74 3.28
C SER A 81 10.52 6.47 2.23
N PRO A 82 10.71 7.78 1.99
CA PRO A 82 9.90 8.53 1.02
C PRO A 82 9.87 7.85 -0.35
N GLY A 83 8.69 7.68 -0.93
CA GLY A 83 8.45 6.97 -2.19
C GLY A 83 8.21 5.46 -2.07
N ASP A 84 8.34 4.86 -0.88
CA ASP A 84 7.96 3.45 -0.68
C ASP A 84 6.45 3.29 -0.62
N MET A 85 5.96 2.19 -1.22
CA MET A 85 4.57 1.76 -1.08
C MET A 85 4.41 0.91 0.17
N VAL A 86 3.43 1.26 0.98
CA VAL A 86 3.10 0.61 2.25
C VAL A 86 1.65 0.12 2.25
N LEU A 87 1.39 -0.94 3.00
CA LEU A 87 0.04 -1.31 3.41
C LEU A 87 -0.29 -0.53 4.67
N CYS A 88 -1.41 0.19 4.64
CA CYS A 88 -1.85 1.04 5.73
C CYS A 88 -3.32 0.85 6.07
N SER A 89 -3.67 1.16 7.32
CA SER A 89 -5.06 1.28 7.77
C SER A 89 -5.33 2.69 8.29
N VAL A 90 -6.53 3.20 8.07
CA VAL A 90 -6.94 4.51 8.59
C VAL A 90 -7.39 4.35 10.04
N LYS A 91 -6.72 5.03 10.97
CA LYS A 91 -7.11 5.01 12.40
C LYS A 91 -8.12 6.11 12.72
N LYS A 92 -7.85 7.32 12.22
CA LYS A 92 -8.72 8.51 12.36
C LYS A 92 -9.09 9.02 10.97
N GLY A 93 -10.37 9.30 10.73
CA GLY A 93 -10.88 9.74 9.43
C GLY A 93 -12.33 9.30 9.17
N LYS A 94 -12.78 9.43 7.93
CA LYS A 94 -14.12 8.98 7.48
C LYS A 94 -14.36 7.50 7.83
N PRO A 95 -15.54 7.13 8.36
CA PRO A 95 -15.83 5.76 8.78
C PRO A 95 -15.74 4.74 7.65
N GLU A 96 -16.04 5.13 6.41
CA GLU A 96 -16.00 4.27 5.21
C GLU A 96 -14.60 3.76 4.85
N LEU A 97 -13.56 4.53 5.20
CA LEU A 97 -12.15 4.22 4.96
C LEU A 97 -11.51 3.46 6.13
N ARG A 98 -12.12 3.54 7.31
CA ARG A 98 -11.63 2.84 8.51
C ARG A 98 -11.90 1.34 8.38
N LYS A 99 -11.12 0.54 9.12
CA LYS A 99 -11.20 -0.93 9.17
C LYS A 99 -10.91 -1.67 7.84
N LYS A 100 -10.53 -0.94 6.78
CA LYS A 100 -10.05 -1.52 5.51
C LYS A 100 -8.53 -1.42 5.44
N VAL A 101 -7.92 -2.41 4.81
CA VAL A 101 -6.50 -2.36 4.45
C VAL A 101 -6.40 -1.67 3.09
N LEU A 102 -5.62 -0.60 3.04
CA LEU A 102 -5.39 0.23 1.86
C LEU A 102 -3.90 0.26 1.55
N LYS A 103 -3.55 0.67 0.33
CA LYS A 103 -2.17 0.98 -0.01
C LYS A 103 -1.95 2.47 0.15
N GLY A 104 -0.72 2.83 0.53
CA GLY A 104 -0.29 4.21 0.64
C GLY A 104 1.14 4.36 0.15
N VAL A 105 1.51 5.59 -0.20
CA VAL A 105 2.88 5.97 -0.51
C VAL A 105 3.33 6.99 0.52
N VAL A 106 4.55 6.80 1.06
CA VAL A 106 5.17 7.76 1.97
C VAL A 106 5.64 8.98 1.17
N VAL A 107 5.17 10.18 1.50
CA VAL A 107 5.55 11.43 0.80
C VAL A 107 6.56 12.27 1.58
N ARG A 108 6.49 12.25 2.92
CA ARG A 108 7.36 13.02 3.81
C ARG A 108 7.89 12.17 4.94
N GLN A 109 9.12 12.45 5.36
CA GLN A 109 9.79 11.79 6.47
C GLN A 109 10.55 12.79 7.34
N LYS A 110 10.41 12.66 8.66
CA LYS A 110 11.11 13.46 9.67
C LYS A 110 12.55 13.05 9.89
N LYS A 111 12.85 11.76 9.74
CA LYS A 111 14.24 11.27 9.83
C LYS A 111 15.03 11.76 8.62
N ALA A 112 16.12 12.48 8.86
CA ALA A 112 16.98 13.00 7.80
C ALA A 112 17.59 11.88 6.93
N TRP A 113 17.69 12.14 5.62
CA TRP A 113 18.44 11.31 4.68
C TRP A 113 19.35 12.18 3.82
N ARG A 114 20.38 11.56 3.24
CA ARG A 114 21.38 12.22 2.40
C ARG A 114 21.00 12.07 0.94
N ARG A 115 21.03 13.19 0.19
CA ARG A 115 20.88 13.20 -1.27
C ARG A 115 22.23 13.04 -1.97
N ARG A 116 22.20 12.85 -3.30
CA ARG A 116 23.41 12.66 -4.11
C ARG A 116 24.32 13.89 -4.08
N GLU A 117 23.73 15.08 -3.97
CA GLU A 117 24.43 16.36 -3.86
C GLU A 117 25.15 16.54 -2.52
N GLY A 118 24.97 15.63 -1.56
CA GLY A 118 25.60 15.68 -0.24
C GLY A 118 24.79 16.39 0.84
N VAL A 119 23.66 17.00 0.48
CA VAL A 119 22.76 17.69 1.42
C VAL A 119 21.93 16.68 2.22
N PHE A 120 21.76 16.96 3.51
CA PHE A 120 20.83 16.24 4.37
C PHE A 120 19.48 16.96 4.39
N VAL A 121 18.41 16.23 4.07
CA VAL A 121 17.05 16.77 3.99
C VAL A 121 16.16 16.04 4.98
N TYR A 122 15.26 16.77 5.64
CA TYR A 122 14.23 16.24 6.52
C TYR A 122 12.98 17.13 6.44
N PHE A 123 11.83 16.54 6.74
CA PHE A 123 10.56 17.26 6.86
C PHE A 123 10.17 17.44 8.33
N GLU A 124 9.22 18.33 8.59
CA GLU A 124 8.67 18.55 9.93
C GLU A 124 7.91 17.32 10.44
N ASP A 125 7.08 16.72 9.58
CA ASP A 125 6.20 15.61 9.89
C ASP A 125 6.42 14.39 8.98
N ASN A 126 5.88 13.25 9.41
CA ASN A 126 5.77 12.06 8.60
C ASN A 126 4.39 12.04 7.96
N ALA A 127 4.32 11.92 6.64
CA ALA A 127 3.05 11.90 5.93
C ALA A 127 3.05 10.92 4.75
N GLY A 128 1.86 10.43 4.43
CA GLY A 128 1.59 9.56 3.29
C GLY A 128 0.28 9.88 2.58
N VAL A 129 0.14 9.36 1.37
CA VAL A 129 -1.04 9.51 0.52
C VAL A 129 -1.62 8.12 0.22
N ILE A 130 -2.95 7.98 0.20
CA ILE A 130 -3.60 6.71 -0.12
C ILE A 130 -3.59 6.51 -1.64
N VAL A 131 -3.21 5.30 -2.07
CA VAL A 131 -3.11 4.92 -3.49
C VAL A 131 -3.83 3.61 -3.78
N ASN A 132 -4.19 3.43 -5.04
CA ASN A 132 -4.68 2.17 -5.59
C ASN A 132 -3.52 1.22 -5.94
N ASP A 133 -3.86 0.00 -6.36
CA ASP A 133 -2.87 -1.01 -6.76
C ASP A 133 -1.97 -0.59 -7.93
N LYS A 134 -2.47 0.31 -8.78
CA LYS A 134 -1.74 0.89 -9.91
C LYS A 134 -0.82 2.06 -9.51
N GLY A 135 -0.89 2.53 -8.26
CA GLY A 135 -0.14 3.71 -7.80
C GLY A 135 -0.83 5.04 -8.11
N GLU A 136 -2.09 5.02 -8.53
CA GLU A 136 -2.91 6.22 -8.67
C GLU A 136 -3.43 6.66 -7.31
N MET A 137 -3.40 7.96 -7.02
CA MET A 137 -3.92 8.49 -5.77
C MET A 137 -5.45 8.37 -5.71
N LYS A 138 -5.95 8.14 -4.50
CA LYS A 138 -7.40 8.15 -4.24
C LYS A 138 -7.94 9.57 -4.02
N GLY A 139 -7.14 10.44 -3.40
CA GLY A 139 -7.45 11.87 -3.29
C GLY A 139 -7.25 12.59 -4.63
N SER A 140 -7.65 13.85 -4.69
CA SER A 140 -7.47 14.70 -5.88
C SER A 140 -6.31 15.69 -5.71
N ALA A 141 -5.99 16.04 -4.47
CA ALA A 141 -4.97 17.04 -4.14
C ALA A 141 -4.16 16.61 -2.91
N ILE A 142 -2.89 17.04 -2.87
CA ILE A 142 -1.96 16.80 -1.77
C ILE A 142 -1.78 18.09 -0.98
N GLN A 143 -1.74 17.98 0.35
CA GLN A 143 -1.51 19.05 1.29
C GLN A 143 -0.03 19.09 1.70
N GLY A 144 0.61 20.24 1.48
CA GLY A 144 1.99 20.47 1.87
C GLY A 144 3.03 19.92 0.87
N PRO A 145 4.32 20.09 1.18
CA PRO A 145 5.41 19.73 0.27
C PRO A 145 5.58 18.22 0.13
N VAL A 146 6.15 17.79 -1.00
CA VAL A 146 6.44 16.38 -1.30
C VAL A 146 7.93 16.20 -1.56
N ALA A 147 8.51 15.08 -1.11
CA ALA A 147 9.89 14.74 -1.41
C ALA A 147 10.11 14.51 -2.92
N LYS A 148 11.19 15.08 -3.47
CA LYS A 148 11.64 14.87 -4.86
C LYS A 148 11.75 13.40 -5.21
N GLU A 149 12.27 12.58 -4.29
CA GLU A 149 12.44 11.14 -4.48
C GLU A 149 11.09 10.41 -4.61
N CYS A 150 10.03 10.94 -4.01
CA CYS A 150 8.68 10.42 -4.19
C CYS A 150 8.07 10.87 -5.53
N ALA A 151 8.26 12.15 -5.88
CA ALA A 151 7.77 12.72 -7.13
C ALA A 151 8.37 12.04 -8.38
N GLU A 152 9.67 11.70 -8.34
CA GLU A 152 10.34 10.98 -9.43
C GLU A 152 9.81 9.56 -9.65
N LEU A 153 9.36 8.89 -8.58
CA LEU A 153 8.83 7.52 -8.64
C LEU A 153 7.35 7.46 -9.03
N TRP A 154 6.57 8.47 -8.62
CA TRP A 154 5.13 8.48 -8.73
C TRP A 154 4.64 9.73 -9.49
N PRO A 155 4.55 9.69 -10.83
CA PRO A 155 4.20 10.85 -11.65
C PRO A 155 2.85 11.47 -11.28
N LYS A 156 1.85 10.63 -10.93
CA LYS A 156 0.53 11.12 -10.49
C LYS A 156 0.60 11.92 -9.20
N ILE A 157 1.48 11.53 -8.28
CA ILE A 157 1.72 12.28 -7.02
C ILE A 157 2.42 13.60 -7.33
N ALA A 158 3.41 13.58 -8.22
CA ALA A 158 4.11 14.80 -8.65
C ALA A 158 3.15 15.85 -9.26
N SER A 159 2.19 15.41 -10.09
CA SER A 159 1.24 16.33 -10.74
C SER A 159 0.27 17.04 -9.78
N CYS A 160 -0.06 16.44 -8.62
CA CYS A 160 -0.99 17.04 -7.65
C CYS A 160 -0.27 17.68 -6.45
N ALA A 161 1.06 17.66 -6.42
CA ALA A 161 1.84 18.23 -5.33
C ALA A 161 1.92 19.76 -5.47
N PRO A 162 1.67 20.54 -4.41
CA PRO A 162 1.77 22.00 -4.46
C PRO A 162 3.23 22.48 -4.55
N ALA A 163 4.16 21.74 -3.94
CA ALA A 163 5.59 22.01 -3.97
C ALA A 163 6.37 20.70 -3.86
N ILE A 164 7.50 20.63 -4.56
CA ILE A 164 8.40 19.48 -4.56
C ILE A 164 9.75 19.95 -4.02
N CYS A 165 10.27 19.26 -3.01
CA CYS A 165 11.52 19.59 -2.33
C CYS A 165 12.56 18.51 -2.55
#